data_AF-A0A817AB41-F1
#
_entry.id   AF-A0A817AB41-F1
#
_cell.length_a   1.000
_cell.length_b   1.000
_cell.length_c   1.000
_cell.angle_alpha   90.00
_cell.angle_beta   90.00
_cell.angle_gamma   90.00
#
_symmetry.space_group_name_H-M   'P 1'
#
loop_
_entity.id
_entity.type
_entity.pdbx_description
1 polymer ?
#
loop_
_entity_poly.entity_id
_entity_poly.type
_entity_poly.pdbx_seq_one_letter_code
_entity_poly.pdbx_strand_id
1 'polypeptide(L)'
;MPNIVTSLPLDVEDLCDTLKIVFVGADIPNRVELRKMCGVSKRKVHNALVWLKYHNSMYRVIPINEINIAKLPEDDVPESIWTTIERIENVADGDVERTGYTGDPLVDAVTQGEAHTTNIFPITN
;
A
#
# COMPACT_ATOMS: atom_id res chain seq x y z
N MET A 1 -3.31 -18.34 6.00
CA MET A 1 -3.38 -17.85 4.61
C MET A 1 -4.83 -17.55 4.28
N PRO A 2 -5.18 -16.30 3.98
CA PRO A 2 -6.54 -15.93 3.61
C PRO A 2 -6.92 -16.55 2.26
N ASN A 3 -8.13 -17.12 2.18
CA ASN A 3 -8.61 -17.81 0.99
C ASN A 3 -9.65 -16.94 0.24
N ILE A 4 -9.18 -16.10 -0.68
CA ILE A 4 -10.04 -15.25 -1.53
C ILE A 4 -10.84 -16.05 -2.58
N VAL A 5 -10.54 -17.33 -2.73
CA VAL A 5 -11.08 -18.17 -3.81
C VAL A 5 -12.51 -18.63 -3.49
N THR A 6 -12.91 -18.60 -2.20
CA THR A 6 -14.18 -19.16 -1.74
C THR A 6 -15.26 -18.12 -1.47
N SER A 7 -14.92 -16.90 -1.03
CA SER A 7 -15.89 -15.82 -0.80
C SER A 7 -15.23 -14.44 -0.74
N LEU A 8 -16.00 -13.39 -1.03
CA LEU A 8 -15.52 -12.00 -0.96
C LEU A 8 -16.46 -11.11 -0.12
N PRO A 9 -15.96 -10.17 0.69
CA PRO A 9 -14.55 -9.91 0.98
C PRO A 9 -13.97 -10.92 1.98
N LEU A 10 -12.64 -10.89 2.15
CA LEU A 10 -11.96 -11.57 3.26
C LEU A 10 -12.46 -11.05 4.61
N ASP A 11 -12.12 -11.76 5.69
CA ASP A 11 -12.37 -11.25 7.03
C ASP A 11 -11.51 -10.00 7.27
N VAL A 12 -12.02 -9.07 8.08
CA VAL A 12 -11.32 -7.82 8.40
C VAL A 12 -10.06 -8.08 9.22
N GLU A 13 -10.01 -9.20 9.95
CA GLU A 13 -8.85 -9.64 10.72
C GLU A 13 -7.72 -10.17 9.81
N ASP A 14 -8.07 -10.77 8.66
CA ASP A 14 -7.10 -11.22 7.66
C ASP A 14 -6.43 -10.06 6.92
N LEU A 15 -6.92 -8.83 7.10
CA LEU A 15 -6.35 -7.64 6.50
C LEU A 15 -4.92 -7.39 7.02
N CYS A 16 -4.65 -7.71 8.30
CA CYS A 16 -3.32 -7.55 8.90
C CYS A 16 -2.25 -8.37 8.19
N ASP A 17 -2.62 -9.57 7.72
CA ASP A 17 -1.69 -10.49 7.07
C ASP A 17 -1.34 -10.04 5.63
N THR A 18 -2.14 -9.14 5.06
CA THR A 18 -2.04 -8.75 3.64
C THR A 18 -1.62 -7.30 3.43
N LEU A 19 -1.77 -6.45 4.45
CA LEU A 19 -1.50 -5.02 4.35
C LEU A 19 -0.60 -4.56 5.49
N LYS A 20 0.53 -3.94 5.15
CA LYS A 20 1.42 -3.24 6.08
C LYS A 20 1.43 -1.75 5.72
N ILE A 21 1.32 -0.87 6.71
CA ILE A 21 1.35 0.58 6.50
C ILE A 21 2.57 1.15 7.21
N VAL A 22 3.46 1.79 6.45
CA VAL A 22 4.70 2.35 6.98
C VAL A 22 4.71 3.88 6.80
N PHE A 23 4.87 4.60 7.90
CA PHE A 23 5.10 6.04 7.90
C PHE A 23 6.60 6.33 8.00
N VAL A 24 7.14 7.02 7.00
CA VAL A 24 8.57 7.38 6.94
C VAL A 24 8.73 8.86 7.27
N GLY A 25 9.51 9.16 8.31
CA GLY A 25 9.86 10.53 8.72
C GLY A 25 8.72 11.39 9.30
N ALA A 26 7.45 11.02 9.09
CA ALA A 26 6.29 11.66 9.68
C ALA A 26 5.85 10.95 10.98
N ASP A 27 5.19 11.69 11.88
CA ASP A 27 4.50 11.10 13.03
C ASP A 27 3.31 10.24 12.55
N ILE A 28 2.95 9.22 13.33
CA ILE A 28 1.77 8.40 13.05
C ILE A 28 0.54 9.32 13.11
N PRO A 29 -0.28 9.38 12.04
CA PRO A 29 -1.42 10.27 11.98
C PRO A 29 -2.46 9.89 13.02
N ASN A 30 -3.23 10.88 13.48
CA ASN A 30 -4.36 10.60 14.36
C ASN A 30 -5.50 9.90 13.58
N ARG A 31 -6.48 9.35 14.29
CA ARG A 31 -7.58 8.57 13.68
C ARG A 31 -8.38 9.36 12.63
N VAL A 32 -8.53 10.68 12.80
CA VAL A 32 -9.26 11.53 11.86
C VAL A 32 -8.50 11.68 10.55
N GLU A 33 -7.18 11.81 10.62
CA GLU A 33 -6.29 11.84 9.47
C GLU A 33 -6.19 10.47 8.80
N LEU A 34 -6.01 9.40 9.57
CA LEU A 34 -5.93 8.06 9.03
C LEU A 34 -7.22 7.65 8.33
N ARG A 35 -8.39 8.06 8.84
CA ARG A 35 -9.69 7.83 8.20
C ARG A 35 -9.76 8.36 6.77
N LYS A 36 -9.03 9.43 6.44
CA LYS A 36 -9.02 9.96 5.06
C LYS A 36 -8.31 9.02 4.08
N MET A 37 -7.38 8.19 4.57
CA MET A 37 -6.57 7.28 3.75
C MET A 37 -7.08 5.84 3.82
N CYS A 38 -7.40 5.36 5.02
CA CYS A 38 -7.75 3.97 5.33
C CYS A 38 -9.20 3.79 5.78
N GLY A 39 -10.05 4.81 5.57
CA GLY A 39 -11.47 4.74 5.92
C GLY A 39 -12.24 3.77 5.02
N VAL A 40 -13.06 2.93 5.62
CA VAL A 40 -13.87 1.91 4.93
C VAL A 40 -15.36 2.23 5.11
N SER A 41 -16.16 1.97 4.07
CA SER A 41 -17.63 2.02 4.14
C SER A 41 -18.20 0.74 3.55
N LYS A 42 -19.12 0.10 4.28
CA LYS A 42 -19.78 -1.15 3.88
C LYS A 42 -20.45 -1.00 2.53
N ARG A 43 -21.16 0.11 2.33
CA ARG A 43 -21.88 0.40 1.09
C ARG A 43 -20.93 0.50 -0.10
N LYS A 44 -19.80 1.19 0.06
CA LYS A 44 -18.80 1.32 -1.01
C LYS A 44 -18.18 -0.04 -1.36
N VAL A 45 -17.82 -0.83 -0.35
CA VAL A 45 -17.25 -2.17 -0.53
C VAL A 45 -18.24 -3.09 -1.23
N HIS A 46 -19.48 -3.17 -0.75
CA HIS A 46 -20.53 -3.97 -1.38
C HIS A 46 -20.74 -3.57 -2.85
N ASN A 47 -20.88 -2.28 -3.14
CA ASN A 47 -21.08 -1.80 -4.51
C ASN A 47 -19.88 -2.13 -5.42
N ALA A 48 -18.66 -2.01 -4.91
CA ALA A 48 -17.46 -2.39 -5.64
C ALA A 48 -17.41 -3.89 -5.94
N LEU A 49 -17.83 -4.76 -5.01
CA LEU A 49 -17.92 -6.20 -5.23
C LEU A 49 -18.98 -6.57 -6.25
N VAL A 50 -20.16 -5.95 -6.20
CA VAL A 50 -21.20 -6.13 -7.22
C VAL A 50 -20.69 -5.70 -8.60
N TRP A 51 -20.03 -4.53 -8.67
CA TRP A 51 -19.40 -4.05 -9.91
C TRP A 51 -18.34 -5.03 -10.43
N LEU A 52 -17.50 -5.57 -9.55
CA LEU A 52 -16.45 -6.53 -9.90
C LEU A 52 -17.05 -7.81 -10.49
N LYS A 53 -18.09 -8.36 -9.85
CA LYS A 53 -18.77 -9.57 -10.34
C LYS A 53 -19.44 -9.36 -11.70
N TYR A 54 -19.99 -8.18 -11.93
CA TYR A 54 -20.65 -7.87 -13.20
C TYR A 54 -19.63 -7.82 -14.36
N HIS A 55 -18.48 -7.17 -14.14
CA HIS A 55 -17.49 -6.91 -15.19
C HIS A 55 -16.44 -8.01 -15.36
N ASN A 56 -16.18 -8.82 -14.33
CA ASN A 56 -15.15 -9.86 -14.37
C ASN A 56 -15.76 -11.26 -14.25
N SER A 57 -15.70 -12.03 -15.34
CA SER A 57 -16.26 -13.39 -15.45
C SER A 57 -15.69 -14.35 -14.40
N MET A 58 -14.42 -14.17 -13.99
CA MET A 58 -13.76 -15.01 -13.00
C MET A 58 -14.40 -14.91 -11.61
N TYR A 59 -15.10 -13.80 -11.34
CA TYR A 59 -15.71 -13.54 -10.03
C TYR A 59 -17.23 -13.81 -9.99
N ARG A 60 -17.87 -14.14 -11.12
CA ARG A 60 -19.34 -14.30 -11.19
C ARG A 60 -19.88 -15.34 -10.21
N VAL A 61 -19.17 -16.45 -10.05
CA VAL A 61 -19.57 -17.58 -9.20
C VAL A 61 -19.18 -17.42 -7.74
N ILE A 62 -18.29 -16.47 -7.41
CA ILE A 62 -17.79 -16.28 -6.05
C ILE A 62 -18.85 -15.53 -5.23
N PRO A 63 -19.38 -16.10 -4.13
CA PRO A 63 -20.41 -15.44 -3.34
C PRO A 63 -19.88 -14.19 -2.62
N ILE A 64 -20.76 -13.19 -2.47
CA ILE A 64 -20.49 -12.04 -1.61
C ILE A 64 -20.86 -12.45 -0.18
N ASN A 65 -19.89 -12.36 0.72
CA ASN A 65 -20.02 -12.68 2.13
C ASN A 65 -20.50 -11.44 2.89
N GLU A 66 -21.81 -11.33 3.04
CA GLU A 66 -22.45 -10.23 3.77
C GLU A 66 -22.06 -10.18 5.25
N ILE A 67 -21.68 -11.32 5.85
CA ILE A 67 -21.23 -11.37 7.25
C ILE A 67 -19.91 -10.61 7.39
N ASN A 68 -18.97 -10.82 6.46
CA ASN A 68 -17.69 -10.12 6.47
C ASN A 68 -17.88 -8.62 6.18
N ILE A 69 -18.79 -8.26 5.27
CA ILE A 69 -19.13 -6.85 5.03
C ILE A 69 -19.72 -6.22 6.29
N ALA A 70 -20.57 -6.93 7.02
CA ALA A 70 -21.21 -6.42 8.23
C ALA A 70 -20.21 -6.12 9.36
N LYS A 71 -19.07 -6.83 9.41
CA LYS A 71 -17.97 -6.60 10.36
C LYS A 71 -17.16 -5.34 10.08
N LEU A 72 -17.15 -4.85 8.84
CA LEU A 72 -16.43 -3.62 8.49
C LEU A 72 -16.98 -2.43 9.28
N PRO A 73 -16.18 -1.40 9.57
CA PRO A 73 -16.71 -0.15 10.07
C PRO A 73 -17.53 0.60 9.01
N GLU A 74 -18.36 1.55 9.43
CA GLU A 74 -19.04 2.49 8.54
C GLU A 74 -18.35 3.86 8.63
N ASP A 75 -17.75 4.29 7.51
CA ASP A 75 -16.99 5.54 7.39
C ASP A 75 -15.92 5.69 8.48
N ASP A 76 -15.18 4.62 8.77
CA ASP A 76 -14.13 4.60 9.79
C ASP A 76 -12.98 3.65 9.44
N VAL A 77 -11.90 3.70 10.22
CA VAL A 77 -10.73 2.83 10.06
C VAL A 77 -10.95 1.49 10.79
N PRO A 78 -10.73 0.34 10.14
CA PRO A 78 -10.75 -0.96 10.83
C PRO A 78 -9.66 -1.05 11.91
N GLU A 79 -9.97 -1.63 13.06
CA GLU A 79 -9.00 -1.80 14.15
C GLU A 79 -7.79 -2.65 13.74
N SER A 80 -8.00 -3.62 12.85
CA SER A 80 -6.93 -4.43 12.25
C SER A 80 -5.89 -3.60 11.52
N ILE A 81 -6.23 -2.42 10.98
CA ILE A 81 -5.24 -1.55 10.35
C ILE A 81 -4.26 -0.98 11.39
N TRP A 82 -4.69 -0.74 12.63
CA TRP A 82 -3.83 -0.12 13.63
C TRP A 82 -2.65 -1.00 14.02
N THR A 83 -2.83 -2.32 14.04
CA THR A 83 -1.76 -3.26 14.40
C THR A 83 -0.69 -3.39 13.32
N THR A 84 -0.98 -2.95 12.09
CA THR A 84 -0.07 -3.02 10.94
C THR A 84 0.75 -1.77 10.72
N ILE A 85 0.48 -0.72 11.51
CA ILE A 85 1.11 0.59 11.34
C ILE A 85 2.48 0.61 12.02
N GLU A 86 3.50 0.86 11.22
CA GLU A 86 4.88 1.03 11.67
C GLU A 86 5.39 2.42 11.30
N ARG A 87 6.30 2.94 12.11
CA ARG A 87 7.00 4.20 11.86
C ARG A 87 8.48 3.93 11.71
N ILE A 88 9.07 4.48 10.65
CA ILE A 88 10.51 4.50 10.44
C ILE A 88 10.99 5.95 10.54
N GLU A 89 11.86 6.23 11.51
CA GLU A 89 12.41 7.57 11.74
C GLU A 89 13.49 7.95 10.72
N ASN A 90 14.26 6.98 10.24
CA ASN A 90 15.38 7.20 9.34
C ASN A 90 15.05 6.76 7.90
N VAL A 91 15.04 7.71 6.97
CA VAL A 91 14.75 7.47 5.55
C VAL A 91 15.70 6.44 4.94
N ALA A 92 16.95 6.37 5.41
CA ALA A 92 17.94 5.39 4.96
C ALA A 92 17.53 3.93 5.27
N ASP A 93 16.70 3.72 6.30
CA ASP A 93 16.22 2.40 6.70
C ASP A 93 14.93 2.00 5.94
N GLY A 94 14.14 2.99 5.51
CA GLY A 94 12.96 2.78 4.65
C GLY A 94 13.33 2.31 3.23
N ASP A 95 14.54 2.63 2.76
CA ASP A 95 15.04 2.11 1.48
C ASP A 95 15.34 0.61 1.54
N VAL A 96 15.63 0.03 2.70
CA VAL A 96 15.93 -1.41 2.83
C VAL A 96 14.74 -2.26 2.41
N GLU A 97 13.51 -1.88 2.77
CA GLU A 97 12.29 -2.57 2.31
C GLU A 97 12.01 -2.35 0.81
N ARG A 98 12.59 -1.32 0.21
CA ARG A 98 12.38 -0.94 -1.20
C ARG A 98 13.48 -1.44 -2.15
N THR A 99 14.65 -1.78 -1.63
CA THR A 99 15.83 -2.22 -2.40
C THR A 99 15.65 -3.53 -3.18
N GLY A 100 14.56 -4.26 -2.95
CA GLY A 100 14.23 -5.50 -3.67
C GLY A 100 13.56 -5.31 -5.04
N TYR A 101 13.09 -4.11 -5.37
CA TYR A 101 12.46 -3.84 -6.67
C TYR A 101 13.52 -3.27 -7.61
N THR A 102 14.15 -4.16 -8.38
CA THR A 102 15.07 -3.93 -9.53
C THR A 102 15.69 -2.53 -9.62
N GLY A 103 16.98 -2.41 -9.33
CA GLY A 103 17.74 -1.19 -9.63
C GLY A 103 17.50 -0.76 -11.08
N ASP A 104 17.37 0.56 -11.31
CA ASP A 104 17.13 1.12 -12.63
C ASP A 104 18.22 0.61 -13.60
N PRO A 105 17.89 -0.16 -14.65
CA PRO A 105 18.87 -0.69 -15.59
C PRO A 105 19.68 0.41 -16.30
N LEU A 106 19.26 1.66 -16.19
CA LEU A 106 19.90 2.81 -16.82
C LEU A 106 20.98 3.45 -15.94
N VAL A 107 21.07 3.15 -14.63
CA VAL A 107 22.14 3.74 -13.78
C VAL A 107 23.50 3.05 -13.95
N ASP A 108 23.53 1.78 -14.36
CA ASP A 108 24.78 1.03 -14.56
C ASP A 108 25.48 1.33 -15.90
N ALA A 109 24.84 2.08 -16.79
CA ALA A 109 25.40 2.45 -18.09
C ALA A 109 26.34 3.68 -18.05
N VAL A 110 26.43 4.39 -16.92
CA VAL A 110 27.20 5.65 -16.84
C VAL A 110 28.62 5.44 -16.26
N THR A 111 28.95 4.24 -15.76
CA THR A 111 30.22 3.99 -15.06
C THR A 111 31.31 3.30 -15.89
N GLN A 112 31.23 3.34 -17.22
CA GLN A 112 32.35 2.93 -18.08
C GLN A 112 32.60 3.93 -19.20
N GLY A 113 33.40 4.93 -18.87
CA GLY A 113 34.09 5.78 -19.83
C GLY A 113 33.84 7.25 -19.57
N GLU A 114 34.76 7.91 -18.87
CA GLU A 114 35.43 9.06 -19.44
C GLU A 114 36.64 9.45 -18.58
N ALA A 115 37.77 9.53 -19.28
CA ALA A 115 39.04 9.94 -18.74
C ALA A 115 38.98 11.41 -18.29
N HIS A 116 39.63 11.65 -17.15
CA HIS A 116 40.32 12.88 -16.77
C HIS A 116 40.26 14.04 -17.78
N THR A 117 39.44 15.07 -17.51
CA THR A 117 39.80 16.46 -17.81
C THR A 117 39.12 17.37 -16.80
N THR A 118 39.92 17.96 -15.90
CA THR A 118 39.52 19.11 -15.08
C THR A 118 39.19 20.30 -15.98
N ASN A 119 37.96 20.81 -15.90
CA ASN A 119 37.66 22.19 -16.31
C ASN A 119 36.90 22.88 -15.17
N ILE A 120 37.68 23.57 -14.35
CA ILE A 120 37.21 24.58 -13.41
C ILE A 120 36.72 25.76 -14.25
N PHE A 121 35.46 26.16 -14.09
CA PHE A 121 34.98 27.44 -14.62
C PHE A 121 34.93 28.47 -13.47
N PRO A 122 35.57 29.64 -13.61
CA PRO A 122 35.59 30.64 -12.56
C PRO A 122 34.23 31.33 -12.45
N ILE A 123 33.77 31.51 -11.21
CA ILE A 123 32.63 32.38 -10.89
C ILE A 123 33.15 33.82 -10.91
N THR A 124 32.66 34.65 -11.83
CA THR A 124 32.84 36.11 -11.75
C THR A 124 31.57 36.75 -11.17
N ASN A 125 31.79 37.69 -10.24
CA ASN A 125 30.81 38.43 -9.43
C ASN A 125 29.60 38.99 -10.17
#